data_AF-A0A922WW66-F1
#
_entry.id   AF-A0A922WW66-F1
#
_cell.length_a   1.000
_cell.length_b   1.000
_cell.length_c   1.000
_cell.angle_alpha   90.00
_cell.angle_beta   90.00
_cell.angle_gamma   90.00
#
_symmetry.space_group_name_H-M   'P 1'
#
loop_
_entity.id
_entity.type
_entity.pdbx_description
1 polymer ?
#
loop_
_entity_poly.entity_id
_entity_poly.type
_entity_poly.pdbx_seq_one_letter_code
_entity_poly.pdbx_strand_id
1 'polypeptide(L)'
;MIFEVARIEEAAAPPLAQVREAAVAGWKRAQGAKLAKAAADRIAAKARGKTPLTAAMAAEGKPGFEREAIDLERRALLARQQGNVPPPLVLMFSMAEGSVKVLEAPRNLGWYVVSLDAITTDPVDKEAGLVEQTRQQLSQALSEEYRRQTTAAMRKELGVTRNEAAITTVRKQLAGEQ
;
A
#
# COMPACT_ATOMS: atom_id res chain seq x y z
N MET A 1 12.75 33.94 36.06
CA MET A 1 13.83 34.11 35.07
C MET A 1 13.31 33.60 33.74
N ILE A 2 13.30 34.44 32.71
CA ILE A 2 12.88 34.12 31.35
C ILE A 2 14.15 34.07 30.51
N PHE A 3 14.34 33.00 29.72
CA PHE A 3 15.48 32.84 28.83
C PHE A 3 15.02 33.01 27.38
N GLU A 4 15.75 33.80 26.60
CA GLU A 4 15.55 33.99 25.16
C GLU A 4 16.69 33.29 24.40
N VAL A 5 16.36 32.49 23.38
CA VAL A 5 17.35 31.75 22.59
C VAL A 5 17.89 32.67 21.51
N ALA A 6 19.07 33.25 21.76
CA ALA A 6 19.71 34.19 20.83
C ALA A 6 20.30 33.54 19.56
N ARG A 7 20.71 32.27 19.64
CA ARG A 7 21.25 31.51 18.49
C ARG A 7 21.21 30.01 18.76
N ILE A 8 20.75 29.24 17.78
CA ILE A 8 20.86 27.77 17.74
C ILE A 8 21.99 27.47 16.76
N GLU A 9 23.11 26.94 17.24
CA GLU A 9 24.17 26.42 16.37
C GLU A 9 23.99 24.91 16.20
N GLU A 10 24.09 24.43 14.97
CA GLU A 10 23.96 23.02 14.66
C GLU A 10 25.11 22.24 15.28
N ALA A 11 24.82 21.09 15.90
CA ALA A 11 25.84 20.28 16.54
C ALA A 11 26.91 19.86 15.52
N ALA A 12 28.17 20.25 15.77
CA ALA A 12 29.28 19.85 14.91
C ALA A 12 29.40 18.33 14.83
N ALA A 13 29.64 17.80 13.63
CA ALA A 13 29.82 16.36 13.43
C ALA A 13 30.97 15.84 14.31
N PRO A 14 30.80 14.69 15.00
CA PRO A 14 31.85 14.12 15.83
C PRO A 14 33.12 13.86 15.01
N PRO A 15 34.32 14.11 15.56
CA PRO A 15 35.58 13.78 14.89
C PRO A 15 35.62 12.32 14.46
N LEU A 16 36.12 12.03 13.25
CA LEU A 16 36.15 10.66 12.70
C LEU A 16 36.83 9.65 13.62
N ALA A 17 37.83 10.09 14.41
CA ALA A 17 38.49 9.26 15.40
C ALA A 17 37.53 8.71 16.47
N GLN A 18 36.49 9.47 16.84
CA GLN A 18 35.49 9.08 17.84
C GLN A 18 34.40 8.17 17.28
N VAL A 19 34.10 8.27 15.98
CA VAL A 19 33.05 7.50 15.30
C VAL A 19 33.58 6.49 14.28
N ARG A 20 34.88 6.18 14.32
CA ARG A 20 35.55 5.36 13.31
C ARG A 20 34.87 4.01 13.10
N GLU A 21 34.49 3.34 14.18
CA GLU A 21 33.82 2.04 14.11
C GLU A 21 32.44 2.14 13.45
N ALA A 22 31.64 3.14 13.84
CA ALA A 22 30.34 3.42 13.25
C ALA A 22 30.47 3.80 11.76
N ALA A 23 31.48 4.59 11.39
CA ALA A 23 31.78 4.96 10.03
C ALA A 23 32.19 3.75 9.16
N VAL A 24 33.07 2.88 9.68
CA VAL A 24 33.48 1.64 9.00
C VAL A 24 32.28 0.69 8.84
N ALA A 25 31.45 0.53 9.87
CA ALA A 25 30.25 -0.29 9.81
C ALA A 25 29.23 0.27 8.80
N GLY A 26 29.04 1.59 8.77
CA GLY A 26 28.22 2.29 7.79
C GLY A 26 28.72 2.10 6.36
N TRP A 27 30.02 2.25 6.14
CA TRP A 27 30.65 2.03 4.84
C TRP A 27 30.50 0.57 4.38
N LYS A 28 30.75 -0.41 5.25
CA LYS A 28 30.55 -1.84 4.93
C LYS A 28 29.11 -2.13 4.50
N ARG A 29 28.12 -1.58 5.21
CA ARG A 29 26.71 -1.69 4.84
C ARG A 29 26.40 -1.05 3.49
N ALA A 30 26.93 0.14 3.22
CA ALA A 30 26.74 0.83 1.94
C ALA A 30 27.37 0.07 0.76
N GLN A 31 28.58 -0.48 0.93
CA GLN A 31 29.21 -1.33 -0.08
C GLN A 31 28.45 -2.63 -0.28
N GLY A 32 28.01 -3.26 0.81
CA GLY A 32 27.15 -4.44 0.78
C GLY A 32 25.86 -4.19 0.00
N ALA A 33 25.18 -3.07 0.24
CA ALA A 33 23.96 -2.70 -0.47
C ALA A 33 24.16 -2.53 -1.98
N LYS A 34 25.28 -1.94 -2.41
CA LYS A 34 25.65 -1.83 -3.83
C LYS A 34 25.87 -3.19 -4.48
N LEU A 35 26.60 -4.08 -3.79
CA LEU A 35 26.85 -5.44 -4.28
C LEU A 35 25.56 -6.28 -4.32
N ALA A 36 24.67 -6.09 -3.34
CA ALA A 36 23.37 -6.74 -3.29
C ALA A 36 22.47 -6.27 -4.43
N LYS A 37 22.45 -4.96 -4.74
CA LYS A 37 21.74 -4.43 -5.90
C LYS A 37 22.22 -5.07 -7.20
N ALA A 38 23.53 -5.09 -7.40
CA ALA A 38 24.12 -5.68 -8.59
C ALA A 38 23.81 -7.19 -8.72
N ALA A 39 23.73 -7.93 -7.60
CA ALA A 39 23.29 -9.31 -7.60
C ALA A 39 21.80 -9.45 -7.96
N ALA A 40 20.93 -8.63 -7.37
CA ALA A 40 19.51 -8.58 -7.71
C ALA A 40 19.28 -8.28 -9.19
N ASP A 41 20.03 -7.33 -9.76
CA ASP A 41 19.96 -6.97 -11.18
C ASP A 41 20.40 -8.15 -12.09
N ARG A 42 21.48 -8.87 -11.72
CA ARG A 42 21.91 -10.08 -12.47
C ARG A 42 20.90 -11.20 -12.40
N ILE A 43 20.32 -11.45 -11.22
CA ILE A 43 19.26 -12.46 -11.05
C ILE A 43 18.04 -12.09 -11.89
N ALA A 44 17.61 -10.82 -11.82
CA ALA A 44 16.48 -10.33 -12.59
C ALA A 44 16.73 -10.43 -14.10
N ALA A 45 17.93 -10.13 -14.58
CA ALA A 45 18.30 -10.28 -15.98
C ALA A 45 18.20 -11.75 -16.45
N LYS A 46 18.74 -12.70 -15.67
CA LYS A 46 18.63 -14.14 -15.96
C LYS A 46 17.17 -14.61 -15.96
N ALA A 47 16.38 -14.16 -14.99
CA ALA A 47 14.96 -14.49 -14.88
C ALA A 47 14.15 -13.94 -16.07
N ARG A 48 14.39 -12.70 -16.50
CA ARG A 48 13.81 -12.14 -17.74
C ARG A 48 14.21 -12.94 -18.98
N GLY A 49 15.42 -13.50 -18.99
CA GLY A 49 15.89 -14.45 -20.02
C GLY A 49 15.27 -15.84 -19.94
N LYS A 50 14.17 -16.04 -19.20
CA LYS A 50 13.48 -17.33 -18.98
C LYS A 50 14.29 -18.38 -18.22
N THR A 51 15.35 -17.97 -17.51
CA THR A 51 16.02 -18.88 -16.57
C THR A 51 15.16 -19.01 -15.31
N PRO A 52 14.88 -20.22 -14.80
CA PRO A 52 14.17 -20.39 -13.54
C PRO A 52 14.83 -19.59 -12.41
N LEU A 53 14.03 -18.89 -11.60
CA LEU A 53 14.56 -17.99 -10.56
C LEU A 53 15.50 -18.71 -9.59
N THR A 54 15.19 -19.96 -9.26
CA THR A 54 16.05 -20.83 -8.43
C THR A 54 17.44 -21.05 -9.03
N ALA A 55 17.50 -21.32 -10.34
CA ALA A 55 18.77 -21.49 -11.05
C ALA A 55 19.52 -20.16 -11.17
N ALA A 56 18.81 -19.04 -11.40
CA ALA A 56 19.40 -17.71 -11.44
C ALA A 56 20.05 -17.32 -10.10
N MET A 57 19.38 -17.63 -8.98
CA MET A 57 19.91 -17.44 -7.62
C MET A 57 21.10 -18.35 -7.33
N ALA A 58 21.01 -19.65 -7.64
CA ALA A 58 22.09 -20.61 -7.42
C ALA A 58 23.37 -20.22 -8.19
N ALA A 59 23.22 -19.67 -9.39
CA ALA A 59 24.33 -19.19 -10.21
C ALA A 59 25.08 -17.98 -9.62
N GLU A 60 24.55 -17.29 -8.60
CA GLU A 60 25.30 -16.23 -7.91
C GLU A 60 26.29 -16.81 -6.87
N GLY A 61 26.12 -18.07 -6.44
CA GLY A 61 27.06 -18.75 -5.54
C GLY A 61 27.26 -18.06 -4.18
N LYS A 62 26.29 -17.26 -3.73
CA LYS A 62 26.35 -16.50 -2.47
C LYS A 62 25.22 -16.93 -1.52
N PRO A 63 25.47 -16.97 -0.20
CA PRO A 63 24.42 -17.13 0.78
C PRO A 63 23.60 -15.84 0.94
N GLY A 64 22.42 -15.94 1.58
CA GLY A 64 21.58 -14.78 1.90
C GLY A 64 20.46 -14.48 0.90
N PHE A 65 20.15 -15.43 0.00
CA PHE A 65 18.96 -15.36 -0.82
C PHE A 65 17.86 -16.23 -0.21
N GLU A 66 16.72 -15.61 0.11
CA GLU A 66 15.51 -16.31 0.51
C GLU A 66 14.52 -16.29 -0.66
N ARG A 67 13.89 -17.43 -0.93
CA ARG A 67 12.84 -17.53 -1.95
C ARG A 67 11.53 -17.85 -1.27
N GLU A 68 10.56 -16.98 -1.47
CA GLU A 68 9.17 -17.22 -1.13
C GLU A 68 8.38 -17.44 -2.42
N ALA A 69 7.69 -18.59 -2.53
CA ALA A 69 6.75 -18.83 -3.60
C ALA A 69 5.38 -18.33 -3.13
N ILE A 70 4.77 -17.43 -3.91
CA ILE A 70 3.52 -16.79 -3.54
C ILE A 70 2.46 -17.25 -4.53
N ASP A 71 1.42 -17.89 -4.01
CA ASP A 71 0.17 -18.17 -4.70
C ASP A 71 -0.95 -17.56 -3.86
N LEU A 72 -1.55 -16.48 -4.36
CA LEU A 72 -2.45 -15.65 -3.57
C LEU A 72 -3.52 -14.96 -4.41
N GLU A 73 -4.77 -15.09 -3.96
CA GLU A 73 -5.86 -14.28 -4.47
C GLU A 73 -5.82 -12.84 -3.93
N ARG A 74 -6.14 -11.87 -4.79
CA ARG A 74 -6.24 -10.45 -4.39
C ARG A 74 -7.18 -10.24 -3.20
N ARG A 75 -8.29 -10.97 -3.13
CA ARG A 75 -9.25 -10.87 -2.01
C ARG A 75 -8.68 -11.42 -0.72
N ALA A 76 -8.00 -12.56 -0.77
CA ALA A 76 -7.33 -13.13 0.39
C ALA A 76 -6.26 -12.17 0.94
N LEU A 77 -5.55 -11.45 0.06
CA LEU A 77 -4.61 -10.41 0.48
C LEU A 77 -5.30 -9.26 1.23
N LEU A 78 -6.39 -8.72 0.66
CA LEU A 78 -7.12 -7.60 1.25
C LEU A 78 -7.85 -8.00 2.54
N ALA A 79 -8.36 -9.23 2.64
CA ALA A 79 -9.03 -9.74 3.83
C ALA A 79 -8.06 -10.00 4.99
N ARG A 80 -6.81 -10.40 4.70
CA ARG A 80 -5.80 -10.71 5.72
C ARG A 80 -5.23 -9.48 6.42
N GLN A 81 -5.29 -8.30 5.83
CA GLN A 81 -4.59 -7.14 6.37
C GLN A 81 -5.45 -5.88 6.30
N GLN A 82 -5.90 -5.43 7.48
CA GLN A 82 -6.46 -4.11 7.73
C GLN A 82 -5.37 -3.00 7.62
N GLY A 83 -4.69 -2.92 6.47
CA GLY A 83 -3.97 -1.69 6.07
C GLY A 83 -2.46 -1.76 5.81
N ASN A 84 -1.75 -2.89 5.96
CA ASN A 84 -0.30 -2.92 5.73
C ASN A 84 0.21 -4.06 4.82
N VAL A 85 -0.23 -4.03 3.56
CA VAL A 85 0.22 -4.95 2.50
C VAL A 85 1.73 -4.76 2.25
N PRO A 86 2.55 -5.83 2.34
CA PRO A 86 3.97 -5.77 1.98
C PRO A 86 4.21 -5.16 0.58
N PRO A 87 5.15 -4.21 0.43
CA PRO A 87 5.42 -3.56 -0.85
C PRO A 87 5.70 -4.50 -2.04
N PRO A 88 6.43 -5.62 -1.87
CA PRO A 88 6.62 -6.59 -2.97
C PRO A 88 5.32 -7.19 -3.48
N LEU A 89 4.33 -7.42 -2.61
CA LEU A 89 3.02 -7.95 -2.99
C LEU A 89 2.19 -6.91 -3.75
N VAL A 90 2.24 -5.63 -3.33
CA VAL A 90 1.60 -4.54 -4.08
C VAL A 90 2.19 -4.43 -5.48
N LEU A 91 3.53 -4.51 -5.59
CA LEU A 91 4.22 -4.49 -6.87
C LEU A 91 3.80 -5.67 -7.75
N MET A 92 3.74 -6.88 -7.18
CA MET A 92 3.32 -8.10 -7.89
C MET A 92 1.93 -7.95 -8.52
N PHE A 93 0.95 -7.41 -7.80
CA PHE A 93 -0.39 -7.17 -8.35
C PHE A 93 -0.48 -6.04 -9.40
N SER A 94 0.59 -5.27 -9.56
CA SER A 94 0.72 -4.17 -10.55
C SER A 94 1.64 -4.54 -11.73
N MET A 95 2.09 -5.79 -11.78
CA MET A 95 2.99 -6.30 -12.81
C MET A 95 2.22 -7.01 -13.93
N ALA A 96 2.82 -7.08 -15.11
CA ALA A 96 2.34 -7.94 -16.18
C ALA A 96 2.83 -9.37 -15.98
N GLU A 97 2.06 -10.35 -16.45
CA GLU A 97 2.47 -11.75 -16.46
C GLU A 97 3.81 -11.96 -17.18
N GLY A 98 4.66 -12.82 -16.63
CA GLY A 98 6.01 -13.09 -17.12
C GLY A 98 7.03 -11.97 -16.87
N SER A 99 6.63 -10.87 -16.22
CA SER A 99 7.55 -9.76 -15.94
C SER A 99 8.32 -9.96 -14.64
N VAL A 100 9.53 -9.38 -14.59
CA VAL A 100 10.41 -9.42 -13.42
C VAL A 100 10.84 -8.00 -13.06
N LYS A 101 10.68 -7.63 -11.79
CA LYS A 101 11.05 -6.31 -11.26
C LYS A 101 11.93 -6.44 -10.01
N VAL A 102 12.79 -5.45 -9.82
CA VAL A 102 13.65 -5.31 -8.64
C VAL A 102 13.10 -4.18 -7.79
N LEU A 103 13.00 -4.39 -6.49
CA LEU A 103 12.47 -3.42 -5.53
C LEU A 103 13.44 -3.30 -4.35
N GLU A 104 13.69 -2.07 -3.89
CA GLU A 104 14.49 -1.83 -2.69
C GLU A 104 13.68 -2.16 -1.44
N ALA A 105 14.27 -2.88 -0.48
CA ALA A 105 13.61 -3.16 0.78
C ALA A 105 13.60 -1.92 1.68
N PRO A 106 12.52 -1.71 2.48
CA PRO A 106 12.49 -0.62 3.45
C PRO A 106 13.70 -0.64 4.39
N ARG A 107 14.14 0.55 4.82
CA ARG A 107 15.26 0.73 5.77
C ARG A 107 16.59 0.13 5.27
N ASN A 108 16.78 0.04 3.95
CA ASN A 108 18.01 -0.47 3.32
C ASN A 108 18.35 -1.91 3.80
N LEU A 109 17.32 -2.72 4.05
CA LEU A 109 17.47 -4.11 4.51
C LEU A 109 17.84 -5.08 3.39
N GLY A 110 17.85 -4.63 2.13
CA GLY A 110 18.21 -5.46 0.99
C GLY A 110 17.43 -5.11 -0.28
N TRP A 111 17.33 -6.09 -1.17
CA TRP A 111 16.66 -5.97 -2.47
C TRP A 111 15.75 -7.17 -2.69
N TYR A 112 14.53 -6.91 -3.14
CA TYR A 112 13.59 -7.92 -3.58
C TYR A 112 13.69 -8.09 -5.10
N VAL A 113 13.65 -9.33 -5.55
CA VAL A 113 13.43 -9.68 -6.97
C VAL A 113 12.06 -10.34 -7.06
N VAL A 114 11.12 -9.67 -7.70
CA VAL A 114 9.75 -10.15 -7.88
C VAL A 114 9.63 -10.67 -9.31
N SER A 115 9.34 -11.95 -9.46
CA SER A 115 9.00 -12.60 -10.74
C SER A 115 7.53 -12.96 -10.71
N LEU A 116 6.77 -12.53 -11.71
CA LEU A 116 5.35 -12.89 -11.84
C LEU A 116 5.20 -13.95 -12.92
N ASP A 117 4.85 -15.17 -12.51
CA ASP A 117 4.80 -16.31 -13.44
C ASP A 117 3.46 -16.38 -14.19
N ALA A 118 2.33 -16.27 -13.49
CA ALA A 118 0.99 -16.37 -14.06
C ALA A 118 0.00 -15.43 -13.37
N ILE A 119 -0.99 -14.92 -14.13
CA ILE A 119 -2.16 -14.22 -13.59
C ILE A 119 -3.42 -15.02 -13.95
N THR A 120 -4.11 -15.55 -12.96
CA THR A 120 -5.38 -16.26 -13.15
C THR A 120 -6.57 -15.37 -12.79
N THR A 121 -7.61 -15.42 -13.64
CA THR A 121 -8.92 -14.84 -13.34
C THR A 121 -9.96 -15.94 -13.44
N ASP A 122 -10.45 -16.41 -12.30
CA ASP A 122 -11.55 -17.36 -12.31
C ASP A 122 -12.84 -16.69 -12.80
N PRO A 123 -13.67 -17.39 -13.61
CA PRO A 123 -14.95 -16.85 -14.06
C PRO A 123 -15.86 -16.53 -12.86
N VAL A 124 -16.42 -15.31 -12.85
CA VAL A 124 -17.33 -14.82 -11.80
C VAL A 124 -18.58 -15.70 -11.67
N ASP A 125 -18.98 -16.37 -12.75
CA ASP A 125 -20.11 -17.30 -12.79
C ASP A 125 -19.96 -18.48 -11.81
N LYS A 126 -18.72 -18.79 -11.40
CA LYS A 126 -18.44 -19.82 -10.40
C LYS A 126 -18.64 -19.34 -8.96
N GLU A 127 -18.98 -18.06 -8.77
CA GLU A 127 -19.15 -17.43 -7.47
C GLU A 127 -20.52 -16.77 -7.32
N ALA A 128 -21.59 -17.55 -7.54
CA ALA A 128 -22.97 -17.07 -7.51
C ALA A 128 -23.32 -16.26 -6.24
N GLY A 129 -22.74 -16.62 -5.09
CA GLY A 129 -22.94 -15.89 -3.82
C GLY A 129 -22.40 -14.45 -3.84
N LEU A 130 -21.31 -14.19 -4.57
CA LEU A 130 -20.71 -12.84 -4.65
C LEU A 130 -21.58 -11.88 -5.45
N VAL A 131 -22.13 -12.37 -6.57
CA VAL A 131 -23.04 -11.59 -7.42
C VAL A 131 -24.32 -11.23 -6.66
N GLU A 132 -24.90 -12.19 -5.94
CA GLU A 132 -26.11 -11.95 -5.16
C GLU A 132 -25.87 -11.01 -3.97
N GLN A 133 -24.74 -11.15 -3.25
CA GLN A 133 -24.38 -10.22 -2.19
C GLN A 133 -24.22 -8.78 -2.73
N THR A 134 -23.53 -8.64 -3.87
CA THR A 134 -23.33 -7.33 -4.52
C THR A 134 -24.67 -6.74 -4.96
N ARG A 135 -25.56 -7.55 -5.54
CA ARG A 135 -26.93 -7.14 -5.89
C ARG A 135 -27.72 -6.64 -4.67
N GLN A 136 -27.66 -7.35 -3.55
CA GLN A 136 -28.36 -6.94 -2.32
C GLN A 136 -27.85 -5.60 -1.81
N GLN A 137 -26.53 -5.39 -1.79
CA GLN A 137 -25.92 -4.12 -1.37
C GLN A 137 -26.31 -2.97 -2.30
N LEU A 138 -26.25 -3.15 -3.62
CA LEU A 138 -26.68 -2.13 -4.57
C LEU A 138 -28.19 -1.85 -4.46
N SER A 139 -29.01 -2.88 -4.26
CA SER A 139 -30.47 -2.73 -4.13
C SER A 139 -30.85 -1.86 -2.93
N GLN A 140 -30.17 -2.03 -1.79
CA GLN A 140 -30.38 -1.18 -0.62
C GLN A 140 -30.02 0.29 -0.90
N ALA A 141 -28.86 0.53 -1.52
CA ALA A 141 -28.42 1.88 -1.87
C ALA A 141 -29.37 2.57 -2.88
N LEU A 142 -29.82 1.83 -3.90
CA LEU A 142 -30.78 2.31 -4.89
C LEU A 142 -32.15 2.59 -4.25
N SER A 143 -32.61 1.75 -3.32
CA SER A 143 -33.89 1.95 -2.63
C SER A 143 -33.90 3.23 -1.80
N GLU A 144 -32.80 3.51 -1.09
CA GLU A 144 -32.64 4.77 -0.33
C GLU A 144 -32.64 5.99 -1.25
N GLU A 145 -31.98 5.91 -2.40
CA GLU A 145 -31.98 7.00 -3.39
C GLU A 145 -33.36 7.23 -3.98
N TYR A 146 -34.07 6.17 -4.39
CA TYR A 146 -35.45 6.29 -4.87
C TYR A 146 -36.38 6.89 -3.81
N ARG A 147 -36.23 6.51 -2.52
CA ARG A 147 -37.01 7.11 -1.43
C ARG A 147 -36.72 8.60 -1.27
N ARG A 148 -35.46 9.02 -1.33
CA ARG A 148 -35.07 10.43 -1.27
C ARG A 148 -35.66 11.21 -2.43
N GLN A 149 -35.54 10.70 -3.65
CA GLN A 149 -36.09 11.35 -4.85
C GLN A 149 -37.62 11.46 -4.79
N THR A 150 -38.30 10.37 -4.40
CA THR A 150 -39.76 10.36 -4.24
C THR A 150 -40.22 11.37 -3.20
N THR A 151 -39.54 11.42 -2.04
CA THR A 151 -39.88 12.38 -0.97
C THR A 151 -39.63 13.82 -1.42
N ALA A 152 -38.55 14.07 -2.17
CA ALA A 152 -38.24 15.38 -2.72
C ALA A 152 -39.30 15.82 -3.76
N ALA A 153 -39.70 14.91 -4.65
CA ALA A 153 -40.74 15.15 -5.64
C ALA A 153 -42.11 15.43 -4.98
N MET A 154 -42.51 14.63 -3.99
CA MET A 154 -43.75 14.85 -3.23
C MET A 154 -43.76 16.20 -2.52
N ARG A 155 -42.65 16.61 -1.89
CA ARG A 155 -42.54 17.94 -1.26
C ARG A 155 -42.69 19.08 -2.27
N LYS A 156 -42.14 18.90 -3.48
CA LYS A 156 -42.26 19.87 -4.57
C LYS A 156 -43.71 19.97 -5.06
N GLU A 157 -44.38 18.85 -5.24
CA GLU A 157 -45.78 18.79 -5.71
C GLU A 157 -46.75 19.37 -4.68
N LEU A 158 -46.55 19.05 -3.40
CA LEU A 158 -47.39 19.52 -2.29
C LEU A 158 -47.07 20.96 -1.84
N GLY A 159 -46.08 21.62 -2.46
CA GLY A 159 -45.74 23.01 -2.15
C GLY A 159 -45.24 23.25 -0.72
N VAL A 160 -44.56 22.26 -0.12
CA VAL A 160 -44.17 22.34 1.31
C VAL A 160 -43.07 23.39 1.52
N THR A 161 -43.33 24.37 2.38
CA THR A 161 -42.34 25.40 2.78
C THR A 161 -41.68 25.06 4.12
N ARG A 162 -40.37 25.29 4.22
CA ARG A 162 -39.62 25.16 5.48
C ARG A 162 -39.52 26.50 6.21
N ASN A 163 -39.67 26.47 7.52
CA ASN A 163 -39.42 27.63 8.37
C ASN A 163 -37.94 27.68 8.75
N GLU A 164 -37.14 28.41 7.96
CA GLU A 164 -35.69 28.53 8.14
C GLU A 164 -35.30 29.16 9.48
N ALA A 165 -36.13 30.07 10.03
CA ALA A 165 -35.88 30.68 11.33
C ALA A 165 -35.92 29.64 12.46
N ALA A 166 -36.96 28.80 12.48
CA ALA A 166 -37.09 27.72 13.47
C ALA A 166 -35.97 26.66 13.33
N ILE A 167 -35.60 26.30 12.09
CA ILE A 167 -34.50 25.36 11.84
C ILE A 167 -33.17 25.92 12.35
N THR A 168 -32.94 27.22 12.16
CA THR A 168 -31.71 27.88 12.62
C THR A 168 -31.66 27.96 14.15
N THR A 169 -32.77 28.25 14.82
CA THR A 169 -32.87 28.22 16.29
C THR A 169 -32.57 26.83 16.85
N VAL A 170 -33.15 25.78 16.26
CA VAL A 170 -32.88 24.40 16.68
C VAL A 170 -31.42 24.01 16.45
N ARG A 171 -30.82 24.43 15.32
CA ARG A 171 -29.41 24.16 15.02
C ARG A 171 -28.47 24.82 16.05
N LYS A 172 -28.76 26.06 16.46
CA LYS A 172 -28.01 26.78 17.51
C LYS A 172 -28.11 26.09 18.87
N GLN A 173 -29.33 25.67 19.27
CA GLN A 173 -29.56 24.92 20.51
C GLN A 173 -28.79 23.60 20.56
N LEU A 174 -28.74 22.86 19.45
CA LEU A 174 -27.99 21.61 19.36
C LEU A 174 -26.46 21.83 19.30
N ALA A 175 -26.01 22.97 18.80
CA ALA A 175 -24.60 23.38 18.79
C ALA A 175 -24.14 24.00 20.11
N GLY A 176 -25.04 24.21 21.08
CA GLY A 176 -24.72 24.82 22.39
C GLY A 176 -24.56 26.34 22.35
N GLU A 177 -24.93 26.98 21.24
CA GLU A 177 -24.97 28.44 21.11
C GLU A 177 -26.39 28.90 21.48
N GLN A 178 -26.55 29.62 22.59
CA GLN A 178 -27.82 30.30 22.92
C GLN A 178 -27.90 31.66 22.23
#